data_AF-E6R0U1-F1
#
_entry.id   AF-E6R0U1-F1
#
_cell.length_a   1.000
_cell.length_b   1.000
_cell.length_c   1.000
_cell.angle_alpha   90.00
_cell.angle_beta   90.00
_cell.angle_gamma   90.00
#
_symmetry.space_group_name_H-M   'P 1'
#
loop_
_entity.id
_entity.type
_entity.pdbx_description
1 polymer ?
#
loop_
_entity_poly.entity_id
_entity_poly.type
_entity_poly.pdbx_seq_one_letter_code
_entity_poly.pdbx_strand_id
1 'polypeptide(L)'
;MSHLKPVTISYSSLAFGGKKEDLQQQVFHALGTHKDALGIVLISGKYSTWVGEGHELMNVCRSTSSIPLSSREALPISAPTCKYARKRAGKARKAGDVLHVWLVSWQGDHERDVQKGSYYANPLMDHPIVSDETRLAYPEYYAGNIWPKGMSGLEDFEQTFKELGKLIFDVGVLLARVCDNFVTPTLANPEGTLSSLIAKSKSSKARLLHYYPEDPNNLPIDDNMFNDALCGTHLDHSLLTGLCKLSTTSLSTWNYHQSLMP
;
A
#
# COMPACT_ATOMS: atom_id res chain seq x y z
N MET A 1 -17.07 20.62 -19.14
CA MET A 1 -15.88 20.48 -18.27
C MET A 1 -14.96 19.48 -18.95
N SER A 2 -13.73 19.86 -19.31
CA SER A 2 -12.74 18.89 -19.81
C SER A 2 -12.46 17.88 -18.70
N HIS A 3 -12.70 16.60 -18.96
CA HIS A 3 -12.36 15.56 -18.00
C HIS A 3 -10.84 15.57 -17.79
N LEU A 4 -10.41 15.91 -16.57
CA LEU A 4 -9.00 15.81 -16.17
C LEU A 4 -8.59 14.35 -16.27
N LYS A 5 -7.51 14.07 -17.00
CA LYS A 5 -6.98 12.72 -17.20
C LYS A 5 -5.55 12.65 -16.63
N PRO A 6 -5.23 11.64 -15.82
CA PRO A 6 -3.85 11.41 -15.38
C PRO A 6 -2.91 11.19 -16.56
N VAL A 7 -1.71 11.75 -16.46
CA VAL A 7 -0.63 11.46 -17.40
C VAL A 7 -0.25 9.99 -17.27
N THR A 8 -0.12 9.31 -18.41
CA THR A 8 0.31 7.91 -18.46
C THR A 8 1.69 7.80 -19.08
N ILE A 9 2.64 7.20 -18.36
CA ILE A 9 4.03 7.04 -18.78
C ILE A 9 4.34 5.54 -18.83
N SER A 10 4.97 5.07 -19.91
CA SER A 10 5.39 3.67 -19.97
C SER A 10 6.57 3.38 -19.03
N TYR A 11 6.59 2.20 -18.43
CA TYR A 11 7.70 1.72 -17.62
C TYR A 11 9.03 1.77 -18.38
N SER A 12 9.03 1.39 -19.67
CA SER A 12 10.22 1.47 -20.52
C SER A 12 10.72 2.90 -20.68
N SER A 13 9.83 3.88 -20.81
CA SER A 13 10.22 5.30 -20.89
C SER A 13 10.88 5.75 -19.58
N LEU A 14 10.35 5.34 -18.41
CA LEU A 14 10.99 5.65 -17.13
C LEU A 14 12.35 4.95 -16.96
N ALA A 15 12.42 3.66 -17.28
CA ALA A 15 13.61 2.84 -17.06
C ALA A 15 14.80 3.27 -17.95
N PHE A 16 14.53 3.66 -19.21
CA PHE A 16 15.56 3.93 -20.21
C PHE A 16 15.62 5.39 -20.68
N GLY A 17 14.61 6.20 -20.36
CA GLY A 17 14.41 7.54 -20.90
C GLY A 17 14.55 8.68 -19.89
N GLY A 18 15.01 8.43 -18.66
CA GLY A 18 15.01 9.41 -17.55
C GLY A 18 15.60 10.80 -17.82
N LYS A 19 16.44 10.96 -18.85
CA LYS A 19 17.06 12.25 -19.26
C LYS A 19 16.39 12.90 -20.47
N LYS A 20 15.38 12.27 -21.07
CA LYS A 20 14.67 12.82 -22.23
C LYS A 20 13.79 13.98 -21.77
N GLU A 21 13.91 15.11 -22.44
CA GLU A 21 13.17 16.34 -22.10
C GLU A 21 11.66 16.12 -22.13
N ASP A 22 11.15 15.40 -23.13
CA ASP A 22 9.74 15.03 -23.23
C ASP A 22 9.23 14.25 -22.00
N LEU A 23 10.02 13.31 -21.49
CA LEU A 23 9.66 12.57 -20.27
C LEU A 23 9.64 13.48 -19.04
N GLN A 24 10.61 14.41 -18.93
CA GLN A 24 10.67 15.36 -17.83
C GLN A 24 9.46 16.29 -17.84
N GLN A 25 9.05 16.77 -19.01
CA GLN A 25 7.85 17.60 -19.18
C GLN A 25 6.59 16.83 -18.81
N GLN A 26 6.46 15.56 -19.20
CA GLN A 26 5.32 14.71 -18.81
C GLN A 26 5.25 14.49 -17.30
N VAL A 27 6.38 14.19 -16.65
CA VAL A 27 6.42 14.01 -15.18
C VAL A 27 6.13 15.33 -14.46
N PHE A 28 6.67 16.45 -14.94
CA PHE A 28 6.36 17.77 -14.38
C PHE A 28 4.88 18.14 -14.56
N HIS A 29 4.28 17.81 -15.71
CA HIS A 29 2.86 18.04 -15.94
C HIS A 29 1.97 17.22 -14.97
N ALA A 30 2.41 16.01 -14.61
CA ALA A 30 1.69 15.13 -13.70
C ALA A 30 1.83 15.53 -12.22
N LEU A 31 3.05 15.89 -11.79
CA LEU A 31 3.44 16.00 -10.38
C LEU A 31 3.94 17.40 -9.97
N GLY A 32 3.92 18.37 -10.88
CA GLY A 32 4.34 19.75 -10.61
C GLY A 32 3.37 20.51 -9.69
N THR A 33 3.68 21.78 -9.44
CA THR A 33 2.89 22.65 -8.54
C THR A 33 1.88 23.53 -9.28
N HIS A 34 1.70 23.33 -10.59
CA HIS A 34 0.78 24.13 -11.39
C HIS A 34 -0.67 23.63 -11.27
N LYS A 35 -1.64 24.51 -11.57
CA LYS A 35 -3.08 24.23 -11.41
C LYS A 35 -3.59 22.98 -12.15
N ASP A 36 -2.94 22.61 -13.25
CA ASP A 36 -3.34 21.47 -14.08
C ASP A 36 -2.68 20.14 -13.66
N ALA A 37 -1.81 20.16 -12.63
CA ALA A 37 -1.12 18.97 -12.14
C ALA A 37 -2.04 18.22 -11.18
N LEU A 38 -2.28 16.94 -11.45
CA LEU A 38 -3.19 16.13 -10.63
C LEU A 38 -2.50 15.53 -9.39
N GLY A 39 -1.17 15.58 -9.32
CA GLY A 39 -0.40 14.88 -8.30
C GLY A 39 -0.41 13.36 -8.48
N ILE A 40 -0.87 12.87 -9.63
CA ILE A 40 -1.02 11.45 -9.96
C ILE A 40 -0.44 11.18 -11.34
N VAL A 41 0.35 10.11 -11.45
CA VAL A 41 0.87 9.59 -12.72
C VAL A 41 0.58 8.09 -12.81
N LEU A 42 0.14 7.62 -13.98
CA LEU A 42 -0.09 6.21 -14.25
C LEU A 42 1.13 5.60 -14.94
N ILE A 43 1.66 4.52 -14.38
CA ILE A 43 2.77 3.79 -15.02
C ILE A 43 2.22 2.55 -15.72
N SER A 44 2.47 2.44 -17.02
CA SER A 44 1.93 1.38 -17.88
C SER A 44 3.01 0.49 -18.50
N GLY A 45 2.63 -0.70 -18.96
CA GLY A 45 3.51 -1.61 -19.68
C GLY A 45 3.87 -2.86 -18.89
N LYS A 46 4.66 -3.74 -19.52
CA LYS A 46 5.13 -4.98 -18.90
C LYS A 46 6.35 -4.69 -18.04
N TYR A 47 6.33 -5.17 -16.81
CA TYR A 47 7.47 -5.15 -15.91
C TYR A 47 8.26 -6.44 -16.11
N SER A 48 9.50 -6.36 -16.57
CA SER A 48 10.30 -7.54 -16.93
C SER A 48 10.63 -8.44 -15.74
N THR A 49 10.49 -7.94 -14.52
CA THR A 49 10.92 -8.61 -13.28
C THR A 49 9.78 -9.23 -12.47
N TRP A 50 8.52 -8.97 -12.83
CA TRP A 50 7.37 -9.48 -12.10
C TRP A 50 6.57 -10.43 -12.96
N VAL A 51 6.55 -11.70 -12.55
CA VAL A 51 5.86 -12.80 -13.24
C VAL A 51 4.67 -13.30 -12.42
N GLY A 52 4.53 -12.88 -11.16
CA GLY A 52 3.46 -13.31 -10.27
C GLY A 52 2.08 -12.84 -10.75
N GLU A 53 1.07 -13.70 -10.67
CA GLU A 53 -0.31 -13.33 -11.00
C GLU A 53 -0.98 -12.51 -9.86
N GLY A 54 -0.27 -12.31 -8.74
CA GLY A 54 -0.77 -11.61 -7.56
C GLY A 54 -1.86 -12.39 -6.82
N HIS A 55 -2.15 -13.62 -7.24
CA HIS A 55 -3.16 -14.49 -6.65
C HIS A 55 -2.77 -14.91 -5.23
N GLU A 56 -1.49 -15.11 -4.95
CA GLU A 56 -0.96 -15.45 -3.63
C GLU A 56 -1.21 -14.31 -2.63
N LEU A 57 -1.10 -13.05 -3.08
CA LEU A 57 -1.44 -11.89 -2.27
C LEU A 57 -2.94 -11.81 -1.97
N MET A 58 -3.78 -12.28 -2.88
CA MET A 58 -5.22 -12.36 -2.65
C MET A 58 -5.59 -13.54 -1.72
N ASN A 59 -4.78 -14.60 -1.68
CA ASN A 59 -5.02 -15.74 -0.81
C ASN A 59 -4.91 -15.37 0.67
N VAL A 60 -4.03 -14.44 1.08
CA VAL A 60 -4.00 -14.00 2.49
C VAL A 60 -5.34 -13.37 2.88
N CYS A 61 -5.99 -12.68 1.95
CA CYS A 61 -7.32 -12.12 2.17
C CYS A 61 -8.35 -13.20 2.40
N ARG A 62 -8.35 -14.23 1.55
CA ARG A 62 -9.29 -15.36 1.63
C ARG A 62 -9.06 -16.21 2.88
N SER A 63 -7.81 -16.52 3.20
CA SER A 63 -7.45 -17.38 4.33
C SER A 63 -7.67 -16.71 5.69
N THR A 64 -7.75 -15.39 5.75
CA THR A 64 -7.97 -14.65 7.01
C THR A 64 -9.39 -14.07 7.14
N SER A 65 -10.11 -13.86 6.03
CA SER A 65 -11.47 -13.33 6.05
C SER A 65 -12.46 -14.23 6.80
N SER A 66 -12.30 -15.55 6.71
CA SER A 66 -13.17 -16.54 7.36
C SER A 66 -12.86 -16.76 8.84
N ILE A 67 -11.73 -16.27 9.35
CA ILE A 67 -11.33 -16.44 10.75
C ILE A 67 -12.09 -15.42 11.61
N PRO A 68 -12.78 -15.84 12.68
CA PRO A 68 -13.45 -14.92 13.61
C PRO A 68 -12.48 -13.88 14.17
N LEU A 69 -12.94 -12.63 14.29
CA LEU A 69 -12.13 -11.52 14.79
C LEU A 69 -11.46 -11.82 16.14
N SER A 70 -12.18 -12.47 17.05
CA SER A 70 -11.68 -12.90 18.36
C SER A 70 -10.54 -13.93 18.28
N SER A 71 -10.42 -14.64 17.17
CA SER A 71 -9.39 -15.66 16.93
C SER A 71 -8.23 -15.13 16.08
N ARG A 72 -8.39 -13.98 15.42
CA ARG A 72 -7.35 -13.37 14.57
C ARG A 72 -6.15 -12.87 15.37
N GLU A 73 -6.37 -12.46 16.62
CA GLU A 73 -5.30 -12.02 17.53
C GLU A 73 -4.36 -13.15 17.96
N ALA A 74 -4.78 -14.41 17.82
CA ALA A 74 -3.97 -15.58 18.13
C ALA A 74 -3.17 -16.10 16.91
N LEU A 75 -3.34 -15.49 15.73
CA LEU A 75 -2.65 -15.95 14.53
C LEU A 75 -1.15 -15.63 14.61
N PRO A 76 -0.29 -16.47 13.99
CA PRO A 76 1.16 -16.25 13.93
C PRO A 76 1.57 -15.00 13.14
N ILE A 77 0.60 -14.32 12.52
CA ILE A 77 0.73 -13.00 11.90
C ILE A 77 0.53 -11.83 12.88
N SER A 78 0.31 -12.08 14.16
CA SER A 78 0.10 -11.04 15.18
C SER A 78 1.34 -10.79 16.02
N ALA A 79 1.61 -9.52 16.34
CA ALA A 79 2.46 -9.15 17.47
C ALA A 79 1.72 -8.15 18.37
N PRO A 80 1.72 -8.35 19.70
CA PRO A 80 1.08 -7.44 20.66
C PRO A 80 1.78 -6.07 20.81
N THR A 81 2.98 -5.87 20.24
CA THR A 81 3.92 -4.83 20.70
C THR A 81 4.21 -3.69 19.72
N CYS A 82 3.65 -3.70 18.51
CA CYS A 82 3.86 -2.68 17.47
C CYS A 82 2.69 -1.67 17.45
N LYS A 83 2.90 -0.34 17.32
CA LYS A 83 1.85 0.69 17.61
C LYS A 83 1.76 1.79 16.55
N TYR A 84 0.57 2.03 15.99
CA TYR A 84 0.23 3.25 15.24
C TYR A 84 -1.28 3.55 15.19
N ALA A 85 -1.60 4.85 15.15
CA ALA A 85 -2.91 5.49 14.96
C ALA A 85 -3.92 5.47 16.15
N ARG A 86 -3.96 6.59 16.87
CA ARG A 86 -5.12 7.08 17.63
C ARG A 86 -5.24 8.59 17.40
N LYS A 87 -6.36 9.07 16.85
CA LYS A 87 -6.78 10.48 16.95
C LYS A 87 -8.06 10.46 17.77
N ARG A 88 -7.99 10.92 19.01
CA ARG A 88 -9.17 11.30 19.81
C ARG A 88 -9.10 12.80 20.06
N ALA A 89 -10.22 13.48 19.90
CA ALA A 89 -10.33 14.92 20.09
C ALA A 89 -9.83 15.35 21.49
N GLY A 90 -9.07 16.45 21.54
CA GLY A 90 -8.96 17.31 22.72
C GLY A 90 -7.70 17.22 23.60
N LYS A 91 -6.85 16.19 23.51
CA LYS A 91 -5.53 16.17 24.18
C LYS A 91 -4.65 15.09 23.57
N ALA A 92 -3.60 15.48 22.86
CA ALA A 92 -2.63 14.56 22.27
C ALA A 92 -1.95 13.71 23.36
N ARG A 93 -2.41 12.47 23.53
CA ARG A 93 -1.66 11.40 24.18
C ARG A 93 -1.45 10.28 23.16
N LYS A 94 -0.17 9.95 22.94
CA LYS A 94 0.32 8.87 22.09
C LYS A 94 -0.24 7.52 22.53
N ALA A 95 -0.26 6.60 21.56
CA ALA A 95 -0.47 5.14 21.63
C ALA A 95 -1.90 4.63 21.33
N GLY A 96 -1.99 3.96 20.18
CA GLY A 96 -3.04 3.02 19.76
C GLY A 96 -2.33 1.82 19.10
N ASP A 97 -2.83 0.63 19.38
CA ASP A 97 -2.18 -0.67 19.11
C ASP A 97 -2.28 -1.06 17.63
N VAL A 98 -1.21 -1.64 17.06
CA VAL A 98 -1.20 -2.24 15.72
C VAL A 98 -0.74 -3.68 15.83
N LEU A 99 -1.70 -4.58 15.66
CA LEU A 99 -1.40 -5.95 15.28
C LEU A 99 -0.94 -5.96 13.81
N HIS A 100 0.11 -6.73 13.52
CA HIS A 100 0.51 -7.17 12.18
C HIS A 100 -0.55 -8.06 11.47
N VAL A 101 -1.80 -8.00 11.90
CA VAL A 101 -2.92 -8.81 11.41
C VAL A 101 -3.92 -7.90 10.77
N TRP A 102 -4.43 -8.30 9.59
CA TRP A 102 -5.77 -8.04 9.08
C TRP A 102 -6.69 -7.23 10.00
N LEU A 103 -6.41 -5.93 10.09
CA LEU A 103 -7.20 -5.01 10.89
C LEU A 103 -8.42 -4.64 10.07
N VAL A 104 -9.58 -5.00 10.62
CA VAL A 104 -10.79 -4.17 10.59
C VAL A 104 -10.34 -2.76 10.96
N SER A 105 -10.44 -1.82 10.02
CA SER A 105 -10.13 -0.41 10.28
C SER A 105 -11.05 0.14 11.38
N TRP A 106 -10.81 1.36 11.82
CA TRP A 106 -11.74 2.06 12.71
C TRP A 106 -12.24 3.32 12.02
N GLN A 107 -13.55 3.54 12.05
CA GLN A 107 -14.17 4.77 11.59
C GLN A 107 -14.54 5.60 12.82
N GLY A 108 -13.67 6.56 13.17
CA GLY A 108 -13.89 7.45 14.32
C GLY A 108 -13.68 6.82 15.70
N ASP A 109 -14.14 7.52 16.73
CA ASP A 109 -13.80 7.26 18.13
C ASP A 109 -14.44 5.99 18.72
N HIS A 110 -15.37 5.34 18.01
CA HIS A 110 -16.22 4.28 18.58
C HIS A 110 -16.66 3.14 17.65
N GLU A 111 -16.43 3.18 16.33
CA GLU A 111 -16.93 2.15 15.40
C GLU A 111 -15.80 1.43 14.64
N ARG A 112 -15.88 0.09 14.68
CA ARG A 112 -15.00 -0.82 13.94
C ARG A 112 -15.47 -0.89 12.47
N ASP A 113 -14.63 -0.43 11.55
CA ASP A 113 -14.80 -0.60 10.10
C ASP A 113 -14.45 -2.05 9.72
N VAL A 114 -15.49 -2.88 9.73
CA VAL A 114 -15.45 -4.30 9.35
C VAL A 114 -15.37 -4.52 7.84
N GLN A 115 -15.43 -3.45 7.05
CA GLN A 115 -15.49 -3.51 5.59
C GLN A 115 -14.11 -3.44 4.93
N LYS A 116 -13.03 -3.33 5.70
CA LYS A 116 -11.67 -3.35 5.18
C LYS A 116 -10.71 -4.14 6.06
N GLY A 117 -9.83 -4.90 5.40
CA GLY A 117 -8.66 -5.54 5.97
C GLY A 117 -7.39 -4.86 5.51
N SER A 118 -6.40 -4.78 6.40
CA SER A 118 -5.07 -4.26 6.08
C SER A 118 -3.97 -5.18 6.60
N TYR A 119 -2.97 -5.45 5.76
CA TYR A 119 -1.72 -6.12 6.14
C TYR A 119 -0.53 -5.21 5.84
N TYR A 120 0.37 -5.09 6.81
CA TYR A 120 1.53 -4.19 6.75
C TYR A 120 2.83 -4.97 6.84
N ALA A 121 3.75 -4.67 5.93
CA ALA A 121 5.13 -5.13 6.02
C ALA A 121 6.05 -4.13 5.29
N ASN A 122 7.32 -4.11 5.67
CA ASN A 122 8.36 -3.49 4.87
C ASN A 122 8.74 -4.46 3.73
N PRO A 123 8.47 -4.12 2.46
CA PRO A 123 8.69 -5.06 1.36
C PRO A 123 10.17 -5.24 0.99
N LEU A 124 11.06 -4.41 1.53
CA LEU A 124 12.49 -4.40 1.17
C LEU A 124 13.37 -5.07 2.22
N MET A 125 12.97 -5.01 3.49
CA MET A 125 13.77 -5.53 4.59
C MET A 125 12.90 -5.96 5.76
N ASP A 126 13.17 -7.16 6.29
CA ASP A 126 12.42 -7.68 7.45
C ASP A 126 12.82 -7.02 8.75
N HIS A 127 14.11 -6.72 8.92
CA HIS A 127 14.64 -6.13 10.14
C HIS A 127 15.55 -4.95 9.79
N PRO A 128 15.02 -3.71 9.82
CA PRO A 128 15.84 -2.53 9.60
C PRO A 128 17.02 -2.43 10.58
N ILE A 129 18.22 -2.19 10.04
CA ILE A 129 19.44 -2.02 10.83
C ILE A 129 19.45 -0.59 11.41
N VAL A 130 19.05 -0.49 12.67
CA VAL A 130 19.00 0.74 13.49
C VAL A 130 19.47 0.42 14.91
N SER A 131 19.83 1.46 15.69
CA SER A 131 20.16 1.29 17.10
C SER A 131 18.96 0.77 17.90
N ASP A 132 19.20 0.11 19.02
CA ASP A 132 18.14 -0.39 19.90
C ASP A 132 17.26 0.75 20.43
N GLU A 133 17.88 1.88 20.77
CA GLU A 133 17.16 3.10 21.16
C GLU A 133 16.21 3.57 20.05
N THR A 134 16.67 3.61 18.79
CA THR A 134 15.82 3.98 17.64
C THR A 134 14.69 2.98 17.44
N ARG A 135 14.96 1.69 17.60
CA ARG A 135 13.95 0.64 17.48
C ARG A 135 12.88 0.75 18.57
N LEU A 136 13.28 1.05 19.80
CA LEU A 136 12.38 1.26 20.93
C LEU A 136 11.59 2.57 20.81
N ALA A 137 12.18 3.62 20.26
CA ALA A 137 11.53 4.91 20.05
C ALA A 137 10.51 4.88 18.91
N TYR A 138 10.73 4.05 17.88
CA TYR A 138 9.89 3.95 16.68
C TYR A 138 9.59 2.50 16.28
N PRO A 139 8.97 1.69 17.16
CA PRO A 139 8.69 0.28 16.92
C PRO A 139 7.85 0.04 15.66
N GLU A 140 6.91 0.94 15.36
CA GLU A 140 6.16 0.96 14.11
C GLU A 140 6.96 0.77 12.81
N TYR A 141 8.16 1.35 12.75
CA TYR A 141 9.02 1.33 11.57
C TYR A 141 10.00 0.19 11.65
N TYR A 142 10.43 -0.19 12.87
CA TYR A 142 11.64 -0.97 13.10
C TYR A 142 11.44 -2.27 13.92
N ALA A 143 10.24 -2.62 14.37
CA ALA A 143 9.94 -3.89 15.07
C ALA A 143 10.15 -5.14 14.21
N GLY A 144 10.13 -4.95 12.89
CA GLY A 144 10.33 -5.98 11.88
C GLY A 144 9.04 -6.59 11.34
N ASN A 145 9.16 -7.36 10.27
CA ASN A 145 8.01 -7.98 9.60
C ASN A 145 7.54 -9.24 10.31
N ILE A 146 6.26 -9.55 10.16
CA ILE A 146 5.64 -10.78 10.67
C ILE A 146 4.91 -11.44 9.51
N TRP A 147 5.42 -12.58 9.07
CA TRP A 147 4.94 -13.31 7.90
C TRP A 147 4.06 -14.50 8.31
N PRO A 148 3.05 -14.90 7.50
CA PRO A 148 2.12 -16.01 7.78
C PRO A 148 2.76 -17.39 7.63
N LYS A 149 3.91 -17.62 8.27
CA LYS A 149 4.64 -18.89 8.18
C LYS A 149 3.81 -20.04 8.76
N GLY A 150 3.70 -21.13 8.01
CA GLY A 150 2.95 -22.33 8.42
C GLY A 150 1.44 -22.27 8.19
N MET A 151 0.92 -21.21 7.56
CA MET A 151 -0.49 -21.17 7.12
C MET A 151 -0.62 -21.77 5.72
N SER A 152 -1.49 -22.77 5.57
CA SER A 152 -1.72 -23.43 4.27
C SER A 152 -2.27 -22.46 3.23
N GLY A 153 -1.71 -22.49 2.03
CA GLY A 153 -2.08 -21.62 0.91
C GLY A 153 -1.43 -20.22 0.95
N LEU A 154 -0.52 -19.98 1.90
CA LEU A 154 0.24 -18.74 2.08
C LEU A 154 1.76 -18.94 2.07
N GLU A 155 2.22 -20.10 1.61
CA GLU A 155 3.64 -20.49 1.59
C GLU A 155 4.50 -19.48 0.82
N ASP A 156 3.99 -18.99 -0.32
CA ASP A 156 4.69 -18.04 -1.19
C ASP A 156 4.38 -16.56 -0.86
N PHE A 157 3.50 -16.28 0.10
CA PHE A 157 2.99 -14.94 0.36
C PHE A 157 4.10 -13.92 0.67
N GLU A 158 5.06 -14.30 1.51
CA GLU A 158 6.20 -13.44 1.85
C GLU A 158 7.00 -13.04 0.60
N GLN A 159 7.31 -14.03 -0.25
CA GLN A 159 8.09 -13.83 -1.47
C GLN A 159 7.33 -12.93 -2.44
N THR A 160 6.08 -13.26 -2.74
CA THR A 160 5.21 -12.50 -3.64
C THR A 160 5.01 -11.06 -3.15
N PHE A 161 4.85 -10.85 -1.84
CA PHE A 161 4.68 -9.51 -1.26
C PHE A 161 5.94 -8.66 -1.42
N LYS A 162 7.11 -9.24 -1.14
CA LYS A 162 8.41 -8.56 -1.28
C LYS A 162 8.73 -8.23 -2.73
N GLU A 163 8.51 -9.17 -3.64
CA GLU A 163 8.74 -8.98 -5.08
C GLU A 163 7.87 -7.86 -5.66
N LEU A 164 6.57 -7.81 -5.35
CA LEU A 164 5.68 -6.75 -5.83
C LEU A 164 6.03 -5.40 -5.19
N GLY A 165 6.23 -5.39 -3.87
CA GLY A 165 6.59 -4.17 -3.16
C GLY A 165 7.94 -3.62 -3.62
N LYS A 166 8.91 -4.49 -3.94
CA LYS A 166 10.18 -4.11 -4.53
C LYS A 166 10.00 -3.53 -5.94
N LEU A 167 9.17 -4.14 -6.78
CA LEU A 167 8.87 -3.58 -8.10
C LEU A 167 8.31 -2.15 -7.98
N ILE A 168 7.29 -1.96 -7.13
CA ILE A 168 6.66 -0.64 -6.91
C ILE A 168 7.71 0.36 -6.39
N PHE A 169 8.57 -0.07 -5.47
CA PHE A 169 9.65 0.75 -4.95
C PHE A 169 10.66 1.15 -6.03
N ASP A 170 11.12 0.21 -6.85
CA ASP A 170 12.10 0.45 -7.92
C ASP A 170 11.53 1.42 -8.97
N VAL A 171 10.25 1.28 -9.33
CA VAL A 171 9.52 2.23 -10.19
C VAL A 171 9.46 3.61 -9.54
N GLY A 172 9.15 3.68 -8.25
CA GLY A 172 9.14 4.93 -7.48
C GLY A 172 10.50 5.63 -7.49
N VAL A 173 11.61 4.90 -7.36
CA VAL A 173 12.97 5.44 -7.47
C VAL A 173 13.24 5.97 -8.87
N LEU A 174 12.83 5.25 -9.92
CA LEU A 174 12.98 5.73 -11.32
C LEU A 174 12.21 7.03 -11.54
N LEU A 175 10.95 7.10 -11.08
CA LEU A 175 10.13 8.30 -11.16
C LEU A 175 10.76 9.46 -10.38
N ALA A 176 11.22 9.22 -9.16
CA ALA A 176 11.88 10.22 -8.32
C ALA A 176 13.14 10.81 -8.99
N ARG A 177 13.90 10.00 -9.75
CA ARG A 177 15.06 10.52 -10.51
C ARG A 177 14.66 11.51 -11.59
N VAL A 178 13.47 11.36 -12.17
CA VAL A 178 12.95 12.36 -13.12
C VAL A 178 12.48 13.60 -12.36
N CYS A 179 11.83 13.43 -11.21
CA CYS A 179 11.41 14.53 -10.33
C CYS A 179 12.58 15.36 -9.81
N ASP A 180 13.75 14.75 -9.59
CA ASP A 180 14.95 15.43 -9.10
C ASP A 180 15.32 16.67 -9.95
N ASN A 181 14.96 16.71 -11.23
CA ASN A 181 15.22 17.84 -12.13
C ASN A 181 14.49 19.13 -11.72
N PHE A 182 13.31 19.02 -11.10
CA PHE A 182 12.52 20.17 -10.68
C PHE A 182 12.32 20.27 -9.17
N VAL A 183 12.55 19.19 -8.42
CA VAL A 183 12.44 19.18 -6.94
C VAL A 183 13.75 19.58 -6.27
N THR A 184 14.89 19.06 -6.72
CA THR A 184 16.19 19.28 -6.03
C THR A 184 16.54 20.76 -5.82
N PRO A 185 16.32 21.68 -6.79
CA PRO A 185 16.59 23.10 -6.59
C PRO A 185 15.77 23.76 -5.48
N THR A 186 14.67 23.13 -5.05
CA THR A 186 13.75 23.65 -4.03
C THR A 186 13.95 23.02 -2.65
N LEU A 187 14.83 22.02 -2.52
CA LEU A 187 15.07 21.35 -1.25
C LEU A 187 15.89 22.27 -0.32
N ALA A 188 15.33 22.56 0.85
CA ALA A 188 15.94 23.44 1.85
C ALA A 188 17.25 22.90 2.46
N ASN A 189 17.51 21.59 2.35
CA ASN A 189 18.75 20.96 2.80
C ASN A 189 19.32 20.08 1.65
N PRO A 190 20.45 20.44 1.02
CA PRO A 190 20.94 19.82 -0.21
C PRO A 190 21.67 18.48 -0.01
N GLU A 191 21.55 17.83 1.16
CA GLU A 191 22.12 16.50 1.40
C GLU A 191 21.32 15.40 0.68
N GLY A 192 21.38 15.42 -0.65
CA GLY A 192 20.82 14.40 -1.51
C GLY A 192 19.66 14.89 -2.38
N THR A 193 19.25 14.01 -3.28
CA THR A 193 18.09 14.19 -4.15
C THR A 193 16.89 13.41 -3.62
N LEU A 194 15.68 13.69 -4.11
CA LEU A 194 14.46 12.95 -3.74
C LEU A 194 14.64 11.45 -3.98
N SER A 195 15.21 11.08 -5.14
CA SER A 195 15.49 9.67 -5.44
C SER A 195 16.49 9.04 -4.47
N SER A 196 17.49 9.79 -4.01
CA SER A 196 18.48 9.29 -3.05
C SER A 196 17.88 9.09 -1.64
N LEU A 197 16.96 9.96 -1.23
CA LEU A 197 16.25 9.84 0.06
C LEU A 197 15.36 8.60 0.07
N ILE A 198 14.60 8.39 -1.01
CA ILE A 198 13.75 7.20 -1.18
C ILE A 198 14.62 5.94 -1.23
N ALA A 199 15.67 5.92 -2.05
CA ALA A 199 16.54 4.75 -2.24
C ALA A 199 17.25 4.31 -0.94
N LYS A 200 17.59 5.24 -0.05
CA LYS A 200 18.26 4.97 1.23
C LYS A 200 17.28 4.73 2.38
N SER A 201 15.98 4.92 2.17
CA SER A 201 14.99 4.79 3.23
C SER A 201 14.94 3.36 3.78
N LYS A 202 15.02 3.25 5.10
CA LYS A 202 14.85 1.98 5.84
C LYS A 202 13.42 1.78 6.33
N SER A 203 12.56 2.78 6.15
CA SER A 203 11.20 2.82 6.69
C SER A 203 10.12 2.67 5.60
N SER A 204 10.47 2.15 4.42
CA SER A 204 9.49 1.78 3.40
C SER A 204 8.41 0.87 3.97
N LYS A 205 7.14 1.22 3.78
CA LYS A 205 5.99 0.46 4.25
C LYS A 205 5.07 0.17 3.08
N ALA A 206 4.75 -1.11 2.90
CA ALA A 206 3.69 -1.55 2.01
C ALA A 206 2.46 -1.92 2.83
N ARG A 207 1.29 -1.60 2.28
CA ARG A 207 -0.01 -1.91 2.84
C ARG A 207 -0.80 -2.68 1.80
N LEU A 208 -1.04 -3.96 2.08
CA LEU A 208 -2.02 -4.73 1.32
C LEU A 208 -3.40 -4.43 1.89
N LEU A 209 -4.30 -3.97 1.02
CA LEU A 209 -5.66 -3.59 1.35
C LEU A 209 -6.64 -4.56 0.72
N HIS A 210 -7.68 -4.89 1.47
CA HIS A 210 -8.81 -5.64 0.96
C HIS A 210 -10.10 -5.02 1.45
N TYR A 211 -11.00 -4.75 0.53
CA TYR A 211 -12.32 -4.23 0.82
C TYR A 211 -13.30 -5.39 0.72
N TYR A 212 -14.02 -5.66 1.80
CA TYR A 212 -15.03 -6.71 1.84
C TYR A 212 -16.30 -6.22 1.12
N PRO A 213 -17.03 -7.11 0.44
CA PRO A 213 -18.32 -6.75 -0.14
C PRO A 213 -19.31 -6.35 0.96
N GLU A 214 -20.13 -5.35 0.68
CA GLU A 214 -21.25 -4.98 1.55
C GLU A 214 -22.39 -5.99 1.44
N ASP A 215 -23.11 -6.21 2.53
CA ASP A 215 -24.39 -6.92 2.48
C ASP A 215 -25.41 -6.02 1.78
N PRO A 216 -25.97 -6.41 0.62
CA PRO A 216 -26.96 -5.62 -0.10
C PRO A 216 -28.19 -5.27 0.74
N ASN A 217 -28.49 -6.06 1.78
CA ASN A 217 -29.63 -5.85 2.68
C ASN A 217 -29.37 -4.80 3.76
N ASN A 218 -28.13 -4.31 3.89
CA ASN A 218 -27.70 -3.39 4.94
C ASN A 218 -27.25 -2.03 4.38
N LEU A 219 -27.62 -1.73 3.12
CA LEU A 219 -27.36 -0.44 2.50
C LEU A 219 -28.16 0.67 3.20
N PRO A 220 -27.54 1.80 3.56
CA PRO A 220 -28.26 2.96 4.08
C PRO A 220 -29.32 3.42 3.06
N ILE A 221 -30.52 3.76 3.55
CA ILE A 221 -31.67 4.19 2.74
C ILE A 221 -31.45 5.56 2.06
N ASP A 222 -30.34 6.26 2.34
CA ASP A 222 -30.00 7.55 1.75
C ASP A 222 -29.10 7.38 0.52
N ASP A 223 -29.70 7.60 -0.67
CA ASP A 223 -29.06 7.59 -2.00
C ASP A 223 -27.86 8.56 -2.12
N ASN A 224 -27.64 9.48 -1.18
CA ASN A 224 -26.50 10.41 -1.20
C ASN A 224 -25.26 9.89 -0.44
N MET A 225 -25.34 8.73 0.21
CA MET A 225 -24.24 8.11 0.95
C MET A 225 -23.64 6.90 0.21
N PHE A 226 -23.75 6.85 -1.12
CA PHE A 226 -22.99 5.90 -1.94
C PHE A 226 -21.48 6.03 -1.64
N ASN A 227 -21.02 5.19 -0.72
CA ASN A 227 -19.73 4.50 -0.65
C ASN A 227 -18.40 5.28 -0.88
N ASP A 228 -18.39 6.61 -0.82
CA ASP A 228 -17.16 7.42 -0.82
C ASP A 228 -16.33 7.23 0.47
N ALA A 229 -16.82 6.45 1.44
CA ALA A 229 -16.23 6.30 2.77
C ALA A 229 -15.40 5.02 3.00
N LEU A 230 -15.17 4.17 1.98
CA LEU A 230 -14.28 3.00 2.13
C LEU A 230 -12.85 3.41 2.55
N CYS A 231 -12.44 4.61 2.15
CA CYS A 231 -11.28 5.28 2.69
C CYS A 231 -11.58 6.79 2.80
N GLY A 232 -11.58 7.33 4.01
CA GLY A 232 -11.76 8.77 4.20
C GLY A 232 -10.69 9.58 3.44
N THR A 233 -11.05 10.78 3.00
CA THR A 233 -10.14 11.72 2.33
C THR A 233 -8.95 12.05 3.23
N HIS A 234 -7.74 11.79 2.73
CA HIS A 234 -6.49 12.10 3.45
C HIS A 234 -5.34 12.29 2.46
N LEU A 235 -4.24 12.83 2.98
CA LEU A 235 -2.95 12.85 2.29
C LEU A 235 -2.05 11.77 2.90
N ASP A 236 -1.26 11.12 2.05
CA ASP A 236 -0.23 10.20 2.51
C ASP A 236 0.91 10.94 3.21
N HIS A 237 1.53 10.29 4.19
CA HIS A 237 2.66 10.83 4.95
C HIS A 237 4.02 10.40 4.36
N SER A 238 4.08 10.15 3.04
CA SER A 238 5.24 9.63 2.32
C SER A 238 5.80 10.67 1.33
N LEU A 239 7.01 10.41 0.80
CA LEU A 239 7.56 11.18 -0.32
C LEU A 239 6.90 10.80 -1.66
N LEU A 240 6.62 9.52 -1.83
CA LEU A 240 5.88 8.94 -2.95
C LEU A 240 5.08 7.75 -2.45
N THR A 241 3.84 7.60 -2.93
CA THR A 241 3.02 6.41 -2.75
C THR A 241 2.82 5.72 -4.08
N GLY A 242 3.18 4.44 -4.15
CA GLY A 242 2.86 3.58 -5.28
C GLY A 242 1.62 2.75 -4.98
N LEU A 243 0.58 2.90 -5.81
CA LEU A 243 -0.66 2.13 -5.72
C LEU A 243 -0.71 1.09 -6.83
N CYS A 244 -0.91 -0.16 -6.47
CA CYS A 244 -1.15 -1.26 -7.42
C CYS A 244 -2.50 -1.91 -7.09
N LYS A 245 -3.37 -2.00 -8.09
CA LYS A 245 -4.62 -2.77 -7.98
C LYS A 245 -4.34 -4.20 -8.40
N LEU A 246 -4.61 -5.15 -7.49
CA LEU A 246 -4.66 -6.56 -7.81
C LEU A 246 -6.04 -6.86 -8.44
N SER A 247 -6.07 -7.60 -9.55
CA SER A 247 -7.31 -8.00 -10.22
C SER A 247 -7.31 -9.50 -10.46
N THR A 248 -8.41 -10.16 -10.15
CA THR A 248 -8.58 -11.63 -10.24
C THR A 248 -9.01 -12.11 -11.64
N THR A 249 -8.74 -11.34 -12.70
CA THR A 249 -9.38 -11.54 -14.00
C THR A 249 -8.97 -12.82 -14.74
N SER A 250 -8.16 -13.71 -14.16
CA SER A 250 -7.84 -15.04 -14.71
C SER A 250 -8.71 -16.19 -14.16
N LEU A 251 -9.56 -15.96 -13.15
CA LEU A 251 -10.37 -17.03 -12.53
C LEU A 251 -11.62 -17.47 -13.31
N SER A 252 -11.91 -16.91 -14.50
CA SER A 252 -13.10 -17.28 -15.29
C SER A 252 -13.03 -18.64 -15.99
N THR A 253 -12.04 -19.49 -15.68
CA THR A 253 -11.96 -20.86 -16.23
C THR A 253 -11.81 -21.97 -15.20
N TRP A 254 -11.81 -21.68 -13.89
CA TRP A 254 -11.87 -22.75 -12.89
C TRP A 254 -13.33 -23.11 -12.56
N ASN A 255 -13.79 -24.09 -13.31
CA ASN A 255 -15.07 -24.79 -13.27
C ASN A 255 -15.86 -24.71 -11.96
N TYR A 256 -17.06 -24.17 -12.11
CA TYR A 256 -18.27 -24.47 -11.37
C TYR A 256 -18.60 -25.96 -11.52
N HIS A 257 -17.90 -26.87 -10.84
CA HIS A 257 -18.37 -28.25 -10.67
C HIS A 257 -17.77 -28.89 -9.42
N GLN A 258 -18.68 -29.37 -8.55
CA GLN A 258 -18.54 -30.10 -7.27
C GLN A 258 -18.90 -29.18 -6.08
N SER A 259 -20.00 -29.38 -5.34
CA SER A 259 -20.92 -30.51 -5.23
C SER A 259 -22.34 -30.02 -4.93
N LEU A 260 -23.29 -30.35 -5.80
CA LEU A 260 -24.63 -30.67 -5.31
C LEU A 260 -24.50 -32.04 -4.63
N MET A 261 -25.03 -32.12 -3.41
CA MET A 261 -25.15 -33.33 -2.60
C MET A 261 -25.88 -34.46 -3.35
N PRO A 262 -25.76 -35.69 -2.84
CA PRO A 262 -26.91 -36.21 -2.07
C PRO A 262 -26.66 -36.26 -0.56
#